data_AF-A0A7K0LH37-F1
#
_entry.id   AF-A0A7K0LH37-F1
#
_cell.length_a   1.000
_cell.length_b   1.000
_cell.length_c   1.000
_cell.angle_alpha   90.00
_cell.angle_beta   90.00
_cell.angle_gamma   90.00
#
_symmetry.space_group_name_H-M   'P 1'
#
loop_
_entity.id
_entity.type
_entity.pdbx_description
1 polymer ?
#
loop_
_entity_poly.entity_id
_entity_poly.type
_entity_poly.pdbx_seq_one_letter_code
_entity_poly.pdbx_strand_id
1 'polypeptide(L)'
;MSISSSRPVASDDLEISSYSPADKATLERNSRSWVALMSMLLVALAVLINLWVLRSERLVVTAVNDQSVHRLFVEWARSHWMNGSIPFDGWFPNLSLGYAAFHHYQVLPHIITGAVATVIGTNRAMAWTNYLGMALWPICIYLTVRIFGFSRVTGGITAMLAPLISSVTLYGFEAGSYAWRGNGMWSQLWGMWLLPITLALTWRAISQGRRYALAAVFLALTFSCHFLTGTMAVLGMGVWVLLVPREIPRRIGR
;
A
#
# COMPACT_ATOMS: atom_id res chain seq x y z
N MET A 1 -12.82 -47.53 -36.28
CA MET A 1 -12.03 -47.87 -35.08
C MET A 1 -11.88 -46.59 -34.26
N SER A 2 -12.75 -46.39 -33.27
CA SER A 2 -12.73 -45.21 -32.39
C SER A 2 -12.22 -45.70 -31.02
N ILE A 3 -11.02 -45.28 -30.64
CA ILE A 3 -10.44 -45.58 -29.34
C ILE A 3 -10.94 -44.51 -28.37
N SER A 4 -11.93 -44.87 -27.55
CA SER A 4 -12.36 -44.10 -26.39
C SER A 4 -11.25 -44.15 -25.34
N SER A 5 -10.53 -43.05 -25.13
CA SER A 5 -9.58 -42.92 -24.03
C SER A 5 -10.31 -42.44 -22.77
N SER A 6 -10.85 -43.37 -22.01
CA SER A 6 -11.26 -43.11 -20.62
C SER A 6 -10.00 -42.78 -19.82
N ARG A 7 -9.79 -41.50 -19.48
CA ARG A 7 -8.78 -41.11 -18.50
C ARG A 7 -9.08 -41.85 -17.19
N PRO A 8 -8.09 -42.46 -16.53
CA PRO A 8 -8.30 -43.00 -15.19
C PRO A 8 -8.63 -41.83 -14.26
N VAL A 9 -9.81 -41.89 -13.65
CA VAL A 9 -10.19 -41.02 -12.54
C VAL A 9 -9.19 -41.30 -11.42
N ALA A 10 -8.51 -40.26 -10.92
CA ALA A 10 -7.50 -40.43 -9.87
C ALA A 10 -8.15 -41.08 -8.64
N SER A 11 -7.44 -41.98 -7.94
CA SER A 11 -7.98 -42.69 -6.76
C SER A 11 -8.58 -41.77 -5.69
N ASP A 12 -8.03 -40.56 -5.56
CA ASP A 12 -8.49 -39.53 -4.63
C ASP A 12 -9.88 -38.98 -4.98
N ASP A 13 -10.24 -38.92 -6.27
CA ASP A 13 -11.55 -38.45 -6.73
C ASP A 13 -12.67 -39.47 -6.41
N LEU A 14 -12.34 -40.77 -6.40
CA LEU A 14 -13.26 -41.85 -6.01
C LEU A 14 -13.50 -41.86 -4.49
N GLU A 15 -12.47 -41.54 -3.69
CA GLU A 15 -12.56 -41.51 -2.24
C GLU A 15 -13.43 -40.33 -1.77
N ILE A 16 -13.25 -39.14 -2.34
CA ILE A 16 -14.02 -37.93 -2.02
C ILE A 16 -15.51 -38.10 -2.40
N SER A 17 -15.80 -38.79 -3.51
CA SER A 17 -17.18 -39.07 -3.97
C SER A 17 -18.03 -39.77 -2.91
N SER A 18 -17.43 -40.69 -2.14
CA SER A 18 -18.10 -41.53 -1.14
C SER A 18 -18.49 -40.82 0.16
N TYR A 19 -17.95 -39.62 0.42
CA TYR A 19 -18.23 -38.88 1.64
C TYR A 19 -19.64 -38.28 1.69
N SER A 20 -20.21 -38.24 2.90
CA SER A 20 -21.47 -37.56 3.14
C SER A 20 -21.35 -36.05 2.82
N PRO A 21 -22.45 -35.36 2.49
CA PRO A 21 -22.43 -33.92 2.26
C PRO A 21 -21.85 -33.12 3.44
N ALA A 22 -22.04 -33.60 4.68
CA ALA A 22 -21.50 -32.96 5.89
C ALA A 22 -19.97 -33.10 5.99
N ASP A 23 -19.44 -34.25 5.60
CA ASP A 23 -17.99 -34.51 5.60
C ASP A 23 -17.29 -33.70 4.50
N LYS A 24 -17.89 -33.63 3.30
CA LYS A 24 -17.43 -32.78 2.19
C LYS A 24 -17.37 -31.30 2.61
N ALA A 25 -18.42 -30.80 3.26
CA ALA A 25 -18.45 -29.43 3.77
C ALA A 25 -17.37 -29.16 4.84
N THR A 26 -17.09 -30.15 5.69
CA THR A 26 -16.05 -30.07 6.73
C THR A 26 -14.65 -30.06 6.13
N LEU A 27 -14.39 -30.91 5.13
CA LEU A 27 -13.12 -30.94 4.39
C LEU A 27 -12.88 -29.65 3.62
N GLU A 28 -13.90 -29.12 2.93
CA GLU A 28 -13.80 -27.82 2.26
C GLU A 28 -13.52 -26.68 3.24
N ARG A 29 -14.20 -26.66 4.38
CA ARG A 29 -13.95 -25.66 5.43
C ARG A 29 -12.52 -25.75 5.94
N ASN A 30 -12.02 -26.96 6.22
CA ASN A 30 -10.66 -27.18 6.70
C ASN A 30 -9.63 -26.76 5.66
N SER A 31 -9.82 -27.11 4.39
CA SER A 31 -8.95 -26.67 3.28
C SER A 31 -8.93 -25.14 3.14
N ARG A 32 -10.09 -24.48 3.18
CA ARG A 32 -10.17 -23.00 3.17
C ARG A 32 -9.45 -22.37 4.36
N SER A 33 -9.54 -22.98 5.54
CA SER A 33 -8.83 -22.55 6.75
C SER A 33 -7.31 -22.70 6.61
N TRP A 34 -6.83 -23.83 6.08
CA TRP A 34 -5.39 -24.05 5.82
C TRP A 34 -4.83 -23.06 4.80
N VAL A 35 -5.54 -22.82 3.70
CA VAL A 35 -5.16 -21.82 2.70
C VAL A 35 -5.09 -20.42 3.32
N ALA A 36 -6.05 -20.06 4.16
CA ALA A 36 -6.03 -18.80 4.88
C ALA A 36 -4.82 -18.69 5.80
N LEU A 37 -4.57 -19.73 6.61
CA LEU A 37 -3.45 -19.77 7.54
C LEU A 37 -2.11 -19.68 6.81
N MET A 38 -1.88 -20.51 5.79
CA MET A 38 -0.65 -20.49 4.99
C MET A 38 -0.40 -19.10 4.39
N SER A 39 -1.44 -18.46 3.84
CA SER A 39 -1.30 -17.12 3.27
C SER A 39 -0.94 -16.09 4.32
N MET A 40 -1.51 -16.18 5.52
CA MET A 40 -1.19 -15.31 6.64
C MET A 40 0.23 -15.54 7.16
N LEU A 41 0.69 -16.80 7.21
CA LEU A 41 2.06 -17.13 7.59
C LEU A 41 3.08 -16.54 6.62
N LEU A 42 2.80 -16.56 5.31
CA LEU A 42 3.67 -15.91 4.32
C LEU A 42 3.77 -14.40 4.55
N VAL A 43 2.64 -13.72 4.77
CA VAL A 43 2.64 -12.28 5.08
C VAL A 43 3.38 -12.01 6.39
N ALA A 44 3.09 -12.78 7.43
CA ALA A 44 3.71 -12.62 8.74
C ALA A 44 5.23 -12.82 8.66
N LEU A 45 5.70 -13.85 7.97
CA LEU A 45 7.12 -14.10 7.78
C LEU A 45 7.80 -12.95 7.03
N ALA A 46 7.21 -12.44 5.95
CA ALA A 46 7.73 -11.28 5.22
C ALA A 46 7.83 -10.03 6.11
N VAL A 47 6.80 -9.76 6.89
CA VAL A 47 6.77 -8.64 7.85
C VAL A 47 7.83 -8.82 8.94
N LEU A 48 7.95 -10.01 9.52
CA LEU A 48 8.93 -10.30 10.58
C LEU A 48 10.37 -10.15 10.07
N ILE A 49 10.66 -10.63 8.86
CA ILE A 49 11.95 -10.43 8.20
C ILE A 49 12.22 -8.94 8.02
N ASN A 50 11.28 -8.17 7.46
CA ASN A 50 11.47 -6.74 7.26
C ASN A 50 11.66 -6.00 8.59
N LEU A 51 10.86 -6.31 9.61
CA LEU A 51 10.99 -5.72 10.94
C LEU A 51 12.38 -5.98 11.52
N TRP A 52 12.94 -7.17 11.30
CA TRP A 52 14.29 -7.53 11.76
C TRP A 52 15.40 -6.86 10.96
N VAL A 53 15.31 -6.89 9.63
CA VAL A 53 16.34 -6.34 8.73
C VAL A 53 16.41 -4.82 8.85
N LEU A 54 15.26 -4.15 8.87
CA LEU A 54 15.16 -2.68 8.92
C LEU A 54 15.20 -2.13 10.35
N ARG A 55 15.50 -2.96 11.36
CA ARG A 55 15.37 -2.61 12.79
C ARG A 55 16.19 -1.39 13.20
N SER A 56 17.28 -1.09 12.50
CA SER A 56 18.13 0.09 12.70
C SER A 56 17.45 1.39 12.28
N GLU A 57 16.48 1.36 11.37
CA GLU A 57 15.75 2.55 10.89
C GLU A 57 14.87 3.19 11.97
N ARG A 58 14.67 2.51 13.11
CA ARG A 58 14.01 3.08 14.30
C ARG A 58 14.88 4.08 15.05
N LEU A 59 16.20 4.04 14.83
CA LEU A 59 17.14 4.89 15.53
C LEU A 59 16.99 6.33 15.05
N VAL A 60 17.04 7.26 16.01
CA VAL A 60 17.07 8.68 15.69
C VAL A 60 18.47 9.04 15.24
N VAL A 61 18.59 9.35 13.96
CA VAL A 61 19.83 9.78 13.31
C VAL A 61 19.60 11.09 12.56
N THR A 62 20.67 11.76 12.16
CA THR A 62 20.58 12.98 11.37
C THR A 62 19.87 12.67 10.05
N ALA A 63 18.80 13.43 9.77
CA ALA A 63 18.11 13.36 8.49
C ALA A 63 19.03 13.89 7.38
N VAL A 64 19.26 13.06 6.38
CA VAL A 64 20.02 13.40 5.17
C VAL A 64 19.06 13.55 3.99
N ASN A 65 19.52 14.13 2.89
CA ASN A 65 18.76 14.25 1.63
C ASN A 65 17.40 14.96 1.86
N ASP A 66 16.37 14.61 1.08
CA ASP A 66 15.04 15.21 1.17
C ASP A 66 14.35 14.96 2.52
N GLN A 67 14.78 13.95 3.26
CA GLN A 67 14.27 13.66 4.60
C GLN A 67 14.52 14.83 5.57
N SER A 68 15.58 15.62 5.35
CA SER A 68 15.87 16.82 6.15
C SER A 68 14.77 17.89 6.04
N VAL A 69 14.26 18.13 4.83
CA VAL A 69 13.16 19.08 4.57
C VAL A 69 11.85 18.52 5.12
N HIS A 70 11.57 17.24 4.89
CA HIS A 70 10.38 16.59 5.46
C HIS A 70 10.36 16.67 6.99
N ARG A 71 11.51 16.56 7.66
CA ARG A 71 11.63 16.75 9.11
C ARG A 71 11.26 18.15 9.55
N LEU A 72 11.69 19.17 8.82
CA LEU A 72 11.33 20.55 9.15
C LEU A 72 9.83 20.80 8.96
N PHE A 73 9.20 20.20 7.94
CA PHE A 73 7.74 20.28 7.76
C PHE A 73 6.99 19.60 8.92
N VAL A 74 7.43 18.41 9.36
CA VAL A 74 6.83 17.75 10.53
C VAL A 74 7.00 18.58 11.80
N GLU A 75 8.17 19.18 12.02
CA GLU A 75 8.41 20.07 13.16
C GLU A 75 7.50 21.31 13.13
N TRP A 76 7.36 21.92 11.95
CA TRP A 76 6.47 23.07 11.77
C TRP A 76 5.00 22.69 12.01
N ALA A 77 4.54 21.55 11.48
CA ALA A 77 3.19 21.08 11.75
C ALA A 77 2.97 20.76 13.24
N ARG A 78 3.95 20.14 13.89
CA ARG A 78 3.93 19.86 15.33
C ARG A 78 3.80 21.15 16.15
N SER A 79 4.56 22.20 15.83
CA SER A 79 4.49 23.45 16.59
C SER A 79 3.11 24.11 16.49
N HIS A 80 2.46 24.03 15.33
CA HIS A 80 1.09 24.49 15.14
C HIS A 80 0.11 23.71 16.01
N TRP A 81 0.18 22.38 15.99
CA TRP A 81 -0.63 21.52 16.86
C TRP A 81 -0.46 21.87 18.35
N MET A 82 0.78 22.04 18.80
CA MET A 82 1.08 22.39 20.20
C MET A 82 0.55 23.79 20.59
N ASN A 83 0.43 24.69 19.62
CA ASN A 83 -0.08 26.04 19.82
C ASN A 83 -1.61 26.16 19.58
N GLY A 84 -2.30 25.03 19.36
CA GLY A 84 -3.75 25.00 19.13
C GLY A 84 -4.18 25.47 17.74
N SER A 85 -3.27 25.58 16.77
CA SER A 85 -3.58 25.92 15.39
C SER A 85 -3.53 24.69 14.48
N ILE A 86 -4.28 24.74 13.37
CA ILE A 86 -4.36 23.64 12.41
C ILE A 86 -3.36 23.90 11.26
N PRO A 87 -2.40 23.00 10.99
CA PRO A 87 -1.33 23.23 10.02
C PRO A 87 -1.72 22.93 8.57
N PHE A 88 -2.85 23.44 8.08
CA PHE A 88 -3.25 23.25 6.66
C PHE A 88 -2.68 24.30 5.71
N ASP A 89 -2.30 25.46 6.23
CA ASP A 89 -1.71 26.55 5.44
C ASP A 89 -0.82 27.40 6.35
N GLY A 90 0.12 28.12 5.76
CA GLY A 90 0.97 29.07 6.48
C GLY A 90 2.32 29.32 5.83
N TRP A 91 2.96 30.39 6.30
CA TRP A 91 4.32 30.73 5.90
C TRP A 91 5.32 29.79 6.56
N PHE A 92 6.05 29.03 5.77
CA PHE A 92 7.11 28.15 6.23
C PHE A 92 8.47 28.86 6.08
N PRO A 93 9.16 29.24 7.17
CA PRO A 93 10.33 30.11 7.10
C PRO A 93 11.65 29.39 6.83
N ASN A 94 11.70 28.06 6.97
CA ASN A 94 12.95 27.31 6.99
C ASN A 94 13.40 26.77 5.62
N LEU A 95 12.83 27.24 4.51
CA LEU A 95 13.22 26.87 3.15
C LEU A 95 13.11 28.10 2.23
N SER A 96 14.14 28.34 1.41
CA SER A 96 14.15 29.37 0.35
C SER A 96 13.80 30.80 0.83
N LEU A 97 14.33 31.24 1.97
CA LEU A 97 13.99 32.53 2.62
C LEU A 97 12.52 32.66 3.08
N GLY A 98 11.76 31.57 2.98
CA GLY A 98 10.37 31.50 3.34
C GLY A 98 9.48 31.27 2.12
N TYR A 99 8.50 30.37 2.28
CA TYR A 99 7.53 30.04 1.23
C TYR A 99 6.25 29.46 1.84
N ALA A 100 5.10 29.59 1.17
CA ALA A 100 3.84 28.97 1.57
C ALA A 100 3.83 27.45 1.25
N ALA A 101 4.77 26.70 1.84
CA ALA A 101 4.98 25.29 1.50
C ALA A 101 3.72 24.43 1.72
N PHE A 102 2.96 24.70 2.78
CA PHE A 102 1.75 23.93 3.10
C PHE A 102 0.56 24.25 2.19
N HIS A 103 0.62 25.35 1.43
CA HIS A 103 -0.35 25.68 0.39
C HIS A 103 -0.08 24.94 -0.93
N HIS A 104 1.19 24.78 -1.29
CA HIS A 104 1.60 24.32 -2.62
C HIS A 104 2.15 22.90 -2.65
N TYR A 105 2.50 22.34 -1.50
CA TYR A 105 3.04 20.99 -1.39
C TYR A 105 2.02 20.03 -0.80
N GLN A 106 2.13 18.76 -1.15
CA GLN A 106 1.35 17.69 -0.55
C GLN A 106 1.81 17.40 0.90
N VAL A 107 1.14 18.02 1.87
CA VAL A 107 1.58 18.07 3.26
C VAL A 107 0.81 17.18 4.23
N LEU A 108 -0.18 16.41 3.75
CA LEU A 108 -0.98 15.54 4.63
C LEU A 108 -0.12 14.59 5.50
N PRO A 109 0.95 13.94 4.97
CA PRO A 109 1.85 13.12 5.78
C PRO A 109 2.51 13.91 6.91
N HIS A 110 2.95 15.14 6.62
CA HIS A 110 3.61 16.01 7.59
C HIS A 110 2.67 16.47 8.69
N ILE A 111 1.42 16.80 8.33
CA ILE A 111 0.36 17.18 9.27
C ILE A 111 0.06 16.05 10.25
N ILE A 112 -0.18 14.83 9.74
CA ILE A 112 -0.49 13.64 10.55
C ILE A 112 0.70 13.28 11.43
N THR A 113 1.91 13.25 10.86
CA THR A 113 3.13 12.92 11.61
C THR A 113 3.46 14.00 12.64
N GLY A 114 3.17 15.27 12.34
CA GLY A 114 3.30 16.40 13.27
C GLY A 114 2.39 16.24 14.48
N ALA A 115 1.16 15.77 14.28
CA ALA A 115 0.23 15.45 15.38
C ALA A 115 0.80 14.32 16.26
N VAL A 116 1.31 13.23 15.67
CA VAL A 116 1.97 12.15 16.42
C VAL A 116 3.22 12.67 17.15
N ALA A 117 3.96 13.58 16.53
CA ALA A 117 5.17 14.17 17.08
C ALA A 117 4.91 15.04 18.33
N THR A 118 3.68 15.50 18.58
CA THR A 118 3.32 16.17 19.85
C THR A 118 3.57 15.27 21.06
N VAL A 119 3.41 13.95 20.90
CA VAL A 119 3.55 12.97 21.99
C VAL A 119 4.96 12.42 22.09
N ILE A 120 5.56 12.01 20.96
CA ILE A 120 6.82 11.25 20.95
C ILE A 120 8.03 12.04 20.41
N GLY A 121 7.81 13.27 19.95
CA GLY A 121 8.81 14.11 19.31
C GLY A 121 9.00 13.80 17.82
N THR A 122 9.34 14.83 17.05
CA THR A 122 9.46 14.83 15.58
C THR A 122 10.38 13.74 15.05
N ASN A 123 11.60 13.65 15.58
CA ASN A 123 12.59 12.70 15.09
C ASN A 123 12.14 11.24 15.28
N ARG A 124 11.53 10.93 16.43
CA ARG A 124 10.99 9.59 16.69
C ARG A 124 9.78 9.30 15.83
N ALA A 125 8.85 10.25 15.70
CA ALA A 125 7.68 10.10 14.85
C ALA A 125 8.06 9.80 13.39
N MET A 126 9.05 10.50 12.85
CA MET A 126 9.56 10.23 11.51
C MET A 126 10.26 8.88 11.40
N ALA A 127 11.17 8.55 12.32
CA ALA A 127 11.91 7.27 12.30
C ALA A 127 10.94 6.08 12.34
N TRP A 128 9.96 6.11 13.24
CA TRP A 128 8.95 5.07 13.37
C TRP A 128 7.98 5.00 12.19
N THR A 129 7.56 6.14 11.65
CA THR A 129 6.72 6.16 10.43
C THR A 129 7.46 5.55 9.25
N ASN A 130 8.73 5.92 9.07
CA ASN A 130 9.56 5.40 7.98
C ASN A 130 9.80 3.90 8.14
N TYR A 131 10.23 3.48 9.33
CA TYR A 131 10.49 2.08 9.66
C TYR A 131 9.24 1.21 9.49
N LEU A 132 8.12 1.57 10.10
CA LEU A 132 6.89 0.76 10.03
C LEU A 132 6.27 0.80 8.64
N GLY A 133 6.32 1.93 7.94
CA GLY A 133 5.84 2.04 6.57
C GLY A 133 6.59 1.10 5.62
N MET A 134 7.92 0.99 5.76
CA MET A 134 8.68 0.00 4.99
C MET A 134 8.41 -1.43 5.49
N ALA A 135 8.43 -1.65 6.80
CA ALA A 135 8.41 -3.00 7.35
C ALA A 135 7.07 -3.71 7.14
N LEU A 136 5.97 -2.96 7.24
CA LEU A 136 4.61 -3.49 7.11
C LEU A 136 4.11 -3.52 5.65
N TRP A 137 4.93 -3.09 4.69
CA TRP A 137 4.58 -3.05 3.26
C TRP A 137 3.94 -4.34 2.71
N PRO A 138 4.40 -5.56 3.07
CA PRO A 138 3.75 -6.81 2.63
C PRO A 138 2.25 -6.89 2.96
N ILE A 139 1.81 -6.27 4.06
CA ILE A 139 0.40 -6.22 4.45
C ILE A 139 -0.40 -5.44 3.42
N CYS A 140 0.10 -4.29 2.97
CA CYS A 140 -0.56 -3.47 1.96
C CYS A 140 -0.73 -4.23 0.64
N ILE A 141 0.31 -4.93 0.20
CA ILE A 141 0.28 -5.74 -1.02
C ILE A 141 -0.70 -6.90 -0.90
N TYR A 142 -0.69 -7.62 0.23
CA TYR A 142 -1.68 -8.67 0.48
C TYR A 142 -3.10 -8.11 0.35
N LEU A 143 -3.42 -7.02 1.08
CA LEU A 143 -4.74 -6.40 1.05
C LEU A 143 -5.13 -5.95 -0.36
N THR A 144 -4.21 -5.34 -1.10
CA THR A 144 -4.42 -4.92 -2.49
C THR A 144 -4.81 -6.09 -3.38
N VAL A 145 -4.05 -7.19 -3.34
CA VAL A 145 -4.32 -8.40 -4.12
C VAL A 145 -5.69 -9.00 -3.76
N ARG A 146 -6.06 -8.96 -2.47
CA ARG A 146 -7.41 -9.33 -2.01
C ARG A 146 -8.50 -8.40 -2.56
N ILE A 147 -8.24 -7.08 -2.60
CA ILE A 147 -9.19 -6.10 -3.14
C ILE A 147 -9.38 -6.33 -4.65
N PHE A 148 -8.34 -6.63 -5.41
CA PHE A 148 -8.46 -7.02 -6.83
C PHE A 148 -9.28 -8.30 -7.04
N GLY A 149 -9.30 -9.20 -6.05
CA GLY A 149 -10.13 -10.40 -6.06
C GLY A 149 -9.38 -11.69 -6.38
N PHE A 150 -8.04 -11.64 -6.39
CA PHE A 150 -7.21 -12.83 -6.53
C PHE A 150 -7.33 -13.75 -5.32
N SER A 151 -6.75 -14.96 -5.42
CA SER A 151 -6.78 -15.97 -4.36
C SER A 151 -5.96 -15.55 -3.12
N ARG A 152 -6.17 -16.22 -1.97
CA ARG A 152 -5.41 -15.91 -0.74
C ARG A 152 -3.94 -16.29 -0.91
N VAL A 153 -3.69 -17.42 -1.59
CA VAL A 153 -2.36 -17.92 -1.92
C VAL A 153 -1.61 -16.91 -2.76
N THR A 154 -2.23 -16.39 -3.83
CA THR A 154 -1.66 -15.32 -4.65
C THR A 154 -1.28 -14.12 -3.78
N GLY A 155 -2.17 -13.67 -2.90
CA GLY A 155 -1.89 -12.59 -1.97
C GLY A 155 -0.69 -12.86 -1.07
N GLY A 156 -0.61 -14.06 -0.48
CA GLY A 156 0.49 -14.44 0.40
C GLY A 156 1.84 -14.47 -0.33
N ILE A 157 1.88 -15.05 -1.54
CA ILE A 157 3.10 -15.10 -2.37
C ILE A 157 3.51 -13.68 -2.81
N THR A 158 2.58 -12.87 -3.32
CA THR A 158 2.90 -11.50 -3.75
C THR A 158 3.38 -10.65 -2.57
N ALA A 159 2.79 -10.80 -1.38
CA ALA A 159 3.25 -10.12 -0.17
C ALA A 159 4.67 -10.55 0.24
N MET A 160 4.99 -11.85 0.12
CA MET A 160 6.34 -12.37 0.38
C MET A 160 7.39 -11.79 -0.58
N LEU A 161 7.02 -11.62 -1.85
CA LEU A 161 7.92 -11.11 -2.88
C LEU A 161 8.01 -9.57 -2.88
N ALA A 162 7.04 -8.87 -2.29
CA ALA A 162 6.97 -7.41 -2.31
C ALA A 162 8.25 -6.67 -1.84
N PRO A 163 8.97 -7.14 -0.80
CA PRO A 163 10.21 -6.48 -0.36
C PRO A 163 11.38 -6.63 -1.35
N LEU A 164 11.27 -7.51 -2.35
CA LEU A 164 12.32 -7.76 -3.34
C LEU A 164 12.29 -6.79 -4.53
N ILE A 165 11.29 -5.90 -4.58
CA ILE A 165 11.20 -4.87 -5.61
C ILE A 165 12.40 -3.93 -5.45
N SER A 166 13.14 -3.73 -6.53
CA SER A 166 14.25 -2.78 -6.58
C SER A 166 14.41 -2.14 -7.97
N SER A 167 15.03 -0.97 -8.01
CA SER A 167 15.34 -0.22 -9.23
C SER A 167 16.77 0.32 -9.19
N VAL A 168 17.32 0.61 -10.38
CA VAL A 168 18.70 1.13 -10.52
C VAL A 168 18.84 2.53 -9.90
N THR A 169 17.80 3.34 -9.96
CA THR A 169 17.86 4.75 -9.54
C THR A 169 17.49 4.96 -8.06
N LEU A 170 16.98 3.92 -7.38
CA LEU A 170 16.54 3.97 -5.99
C LEU A 170 15.44 5.01 -5.71
N TYR A 171 14.60 5.30 -6.71
CA TYR A 171 13.40 6.14 -6.55
C TYR A 171 12.10 5.33 -6.61
N GLY A 172 12.19 4.00 -6.70
CA GLY A 172 11.04 3.09 -6.73
C GLY A 172 10.37 2.89 -5.37
N PHE A 173 9.47 1.91 -5.29
CA PHE A 173 8.88 1.46 -4.03
C PHE A 173 9.74 0.38 -3.39
N GLU A 174 10.91 0.80 -2.93
CA GLU A 174 11.99 -0.08 -2.44
C GLU A 174 12.69 0.54 -1.23
N ALA A 175 13.41 -0.27 -0.45
CA ALA A 175 14.12 0.20 0.74
C ALA A 175 15.14 1.31 0.41
N GLY A 176 15.78 1.25 -0.77
CA GLY A 176 16.73 2.26 -1.24
C GLY A 176 16.14 3.67 -1.41
N SER A 177 14.82 3.80 -1.55
CA SER A 177 14.17 5.12 -1.62
C SER A 177 14.00 5.77 -0.25
N TYR A 178 13.90 4.96 0.81
CA TYR A 178 13.35 5.38 2.10
C TYR A 178 14.33 5.24 3.27
N ALA A 179 15.17 4.21 3.27
CA ALA A 179 16.12 3.95 4.34
C ALA A 179 17.08 5.14 4.52
N TRP A 180 17.74 5.24 5.69
CA TRP A 180 18.63 6.36 6.00
C TRP A 180 19.73 6.60 4.96
N ARG A 181 20.28 5.53 4.36
CA ARG A 181 21.29 5.61 3.28
C ARG A 181 20.70 5.87 1.88
N GLY A 182 19.38 5.91 1.77
CA GLY A 182 18.61 6.04 0.54
C GLY A 182 18.35 7.48 0.14
N ASN A 183 17.36 7.71 -0.74
CA ASN A 183 17.07 9.04 -1.29
C ASN A 183 16.21 9.95 -0.40
N GLY A 184 15.70 9.46 0.72
CA GLY A 184 14.90 10.27 1.66
C GLY A 184 13.47 10.56 1.18
N MET A 185 12.91 9.71 0.33
CA MET A 185 11.58 9.83 -0.30
C MET A 185 10.43 9.55 0.69
N TRP A 186 10.45 10.20 1.86
CA TRP A 186 9.58 9.87 2.98
C TRP A 186 8.09 10.13 2.69
N SER A 187 7.74 11.22 2.00
CA SER A 187 6.34 11.47 1.61
C SER A 187 5.85 10.44 0.58
N GLN A 188 6.72 9.97 -0.33
CA GLN A 188 6.41 8.89 -1.27
C GLN A 188 6.09 7.57 -0.57
N LEU A 189 6.64 7.31 0.63
CA LEU A 189 6.31 6.10 1.40
C LEU A 189 4.80 6.01 1.69
N TRP A 190 4.14 7.14 1.96
CA TRP A 190 2.69 7.20 2.13
C TRP A 190 1.96 6.92 0.82
N GLY A 191 2.47 7.48 -0.29
CA GLY A 191 2.00 7.19 -1.64
C GLY A 191 2.15 5.71 -2.02
N MET A 192 3.24 5.07 -1.62
CA MET A 192 3.51 3.64 -1.84
C MET A 192 2.41 2.78 -1.21
N TRP A 193 1.92 3.14 -0.02
CA TRP A 193 0.82 2.44 0.63
C TRP A 193 -0.52 2.67 -0.06
N LEU A 194 -0.81 3.92 -0.44
CA LEU A 194 -2.11 4.28 -0.97
C LEU A 194 -2.30 3.84 -2.43
N LEU A 195 -1.29 4.03 -3.28
CA LEU A 195 -1.37 3.76 -4.72
C LEU A 195 -1.91 2.37 -5.08
N PRO A 196 -1.37 1.24 -4.58
CA PRO A 196 -1.85 -0.09 -4.96
C PRO A 196 -3.32 -0.31 -4.56
N ILE A 197 -3.73 0.19 -3.39
CA ILE A 197 -5.11 0.11 -2.91
C ILE A 197 -6.02 0.98 -3.79
N THR A 198 -5.60 2.20 -4.12
CA THR A 198 -6.29 3.11 -5.04
C THR A 198 -6.50 2.46 -6.41
N LEU A 199 -5.48 1.81 -6.97
CA LEU A 199 -5.60 1.09 -8.25
C LEU A 199 -6.60 -0.07 -8.16
N ALA A 200 -6.59 -0.84 -7.06
CA ALA A 200 -7.54 -1.92 -6.86
C ALA A 200 -8.99 -1.42 -6.71
N LEU A 201 -9.19 -0.32 -5.99
CA LEU A 201 -10.51 0.28 -5.78
C LEU A 201 -11.06 0.92 -7.05
N THR A 202 -10.23 1.66 -7.80
CA THR A 202 -10.62 2.25 -9.09
C THR A 202 -10.93 1.16 -10.11
N TRP A 203 -10.17 0.06 -10.13
CA TRP A 203 -10.52 -1.13 -10.93
C TRP A 203 -11.91 -1.65 -10.56
N ARG A 204 -12.25 -1.80 -9.27
CA ARG A 204 -13.59 -2.26 -8.85
C ARG A 204 -14.70 -1.29 -9.23
N ALA A 205 -14.45 0.01 -9.14
CA ALA A 205 -15.39 1.04 -9.58
C ALA A 205 -15.65 0.96 -11.09
N ILE A 206 -14.59 0.79 -11.87
CA ILE A 206 -14.66 0.74 -13.33
C ILE A 206 -15.24 -0.58 -13.82
N SER A 207 -14.69 -1.71 -13.40
CA SER A 207 -15.05 -3.03 -13.95
C SER A 207 -16.37 -3.58 -13.40
N GLN A 208 -16.82 -3.12 -12.23
CA GLN A 208 -17.97 -3.72 -11.52
C GLN A 208 -19.03 -2.70 -11.08
N GLY A 209 -18.84 -1.42 -11.35
CA GLY A 209 -19.83 -0.39 -11.02
C GLY A 209 -20.05 -0.17 -9.52
N ARG A 210 -19.06 -0.44 -8.67
CA ARG A 210 -19.20 -0.35 -7.19
C ARG A 210 -18.00 0.33 -6.52
N ARG A 211 -18.22 0.89 -5.33
CA ARG A 211 -17.17 1.53 -4.48
C ARG A 211 -16.59 2.83 -5.04
N TYR A 212 -17.35 3.59 -5.83
CA TYR A 212 -16.93 4.89 -6.37
C TYR A 212 -16.46 5.87 -5.29
N ALA A 213 -17.23 6.04 -4.21
CA ALA A 213 -16.87 6.94 -3.12
C ALA A 213 -15.53 6.55 -2.48
N LEU A 214 -15.33 5.26 -2.21
CA LEU A 214 -14.09 4.76 -1.63
C LEU A 214 -12.90 4.93 -2.59
N ALA A 215 -13.09 4.68 -3.88
CA ALA A 215 -12.07 4.92 -4.90
C ALA A 215 -11.68 6.41 -5.00
N ALA A 216 -12.66 7.32 -4.97
CA ALA A 216 -12.43 8.76 -5.00
C ALA A 216 -11.68 9.24 -3.74
N VAL A 217 -12.08 8.77 -2.55
CA VAL A 217 -11.39 9.09 -1.29
C VAL A 217 -9.94 8.61 -1.31
N PHE A 218 -9.69 7.37 -1.71
CA PHE A 218 -8.33 6.84 -1.77
C PHE A 218 -7.48 7.56 -2.83
N LEU A 219 -8.07 7.94 -3.96
CA LEU A 219 -7.39 8.75 -4.97
C LEU A 219 -7.01 10.13 -4.42
N ALA A 220 -7.95 10.81 -3.75
CA ALA A 220 -7.68 12.10 -3.11
C ALA A 220 -6.57 11.97 -2.05
N LEU A 221 -6.65 10.97 -1.17
CA LEU A 221 -5.61 10.69 -0.18
C LEU A 221 -4.25 10.43 -0.84
N THR A 222 -4.21 9.71 -1.96
CA THR A 222 -2.96 9.45 -2.70
C THR A 222 -2.34 10.76 -3.18
N PHE A 223 -3.13 11.68 -3.75
CA PHE A 223 -2.66 13.02 -4.13
C PHE A 223 -2.20 13.85 -2.93
N SER A 224 -2.99 13.86 -1.85
CA SER A 224 -2.67 14.61 -0.63
C SER A 224 -1.40 14.11 0.07
N CYS A 225 -1.03 12.83 -0.13
CA CYS A 225 0.19 12.25 0.40
C CYS A 225 1.39 12.41 -0.52
N HIS A 226 1.23 12.18 -1.82
CA HIS A 226 2.32 12.27 -2.79
C HIS A 226 1.79 12.51 -4.21
N PHE A 227 1.93 13.74 -4.71
CA PHE A 227 1.37 14.18 -6.00
C PHE A 227 1.73 13.25 -7.16
N LEU A 228 3.01 12.88 -7.30
CA LEU A 228 3.46 11.99 -8.38
C LEU A 228 2.77 10.62 -8.32
N THR A 229 2.55 10.07 -7.12
CA THR A 229 1.83 8.78 -6.99
C THR A 229 0.34 8.94 -7.27
N GLY A 230 -0.25 10.10 -6.96
CA GLY A 230 -1.61 10.43 -7.35
C GLY A 230 -1.76 10.45 -8.87
N THR A 231 -0.81 11.08 -9.57
CA THR A 231 -0.75 11.06 -11.04
C THR A 231 -0.62 9.63 -11.59
N MET A 232 0.23 8.80 -10.99
CA MET A 232 0.32 7.37 -11.37
C MET A 232 -1.01 6.63 -11.18
N ALA A 233 -1.77 6.95 -10.12
CA ALA A 233 -3.09 6.36 -9.90
C ALA A 233 -4.09 6.75 -11.00
N VAL A 234 -4.09 8.01 -11.43
CA VAL A 234 -4.94 8.48 -12.53
C VAL A 234 -4.55 7.83 -13.86
N LEU A 235 -3.25 7.70 -14.15
CA LEU A 235 -2.77 7.00 -15.34
C LEU A 235 -3.21 5.52 -15.34
N GLY A 236 -3.03 4.81 -14.23
CA GLY A 236 -3.51 3.44 -14.07
C GLY A 236 -5.03 3.32 -14.21
N MET A 237 -5.78 4.29 -13.68
CA MET A 237 -7.23 4.38 -13.88
C MET A 237 -7.59 4.54 -15.36
N GLY A 238 -6.84 5.35 -16.12
CA GLY A 238 -6.99 5.47 -17.57
C GLY A 238 -6.83 4.12 -18.28
N VAL A 239 -5.81 3.34 -17.90
CA VAL A 239 -5.61 1.97 -18.41
C VAL A 239 -6.80 1.07 -18.07
N TRP A 240 -7.35 1.14 -16.84
CA TRP A 240 -8.54 0.37 -16.48
C TRP A 240 -9.75 0.65 -17.36
N VAL A 241 -9.97 1.92 -17.76
CA VAL A 241 -11.07 2.29 -18.66
C VAL A 241 -10.89 1.63 -20.02
N LEU A 242 -9.67 1.60 -20.56
CA LEU A 242 -9.37 0.98 -21.86
C LEU A 242 -9.54 -0.55 -21.84
N LEU A 243 -9.29 -1.19 -20.69
CA LEU A 243 -9.42 -2.65 -20.52
C LEU A 243 -10.87 -3.14 -20.33
N VAL A 244 -11.84 -2.24 -20.11
CA VAL A 244 -13.27 -2.60 -19.98
C VAL A 244 -14.11 -1.90 -21.08
N PRO A 245 -13.89 -2.21 -22.37
CA PRO A 245 -14.48 -1.46 -23.48
C PRO A 245 -16.00 -1.59 -23.59
N ARG A 246 -16.59 -2.68 -23.09
CA ARG A 246 -18.04 -2.94 -23.16
C ARG A 246 -18.89 -1.92 -22.40
N GLU A 247 -18.30 -1.22 -21.43
CA GLU A 247 -19.00 -0.18 -20.66
C GLU A 247 -18.77 1.23 -21.20
N ILE A 248 -17.93 1.41 -22.24
CA ILE A 248 -17.62 2.73 -22.82
C ILE A 248 -18.86 3.41 -23.41
N PRO A 249 -19.69 2.74 -24.25
CA PRO A 249 -20.90 3.38 -24.79
C PRO A 249 -21.88 3.84 -23.70
N ARG A 250 -21.98 3.06 -22.61
CA ARG A 250 -22.84 3.39 -21.46
C ARG A 250 -22.36 4.60 -20.67
N ARG A 251 -21.06 4.93 -20.75
CA ARG A 251 -20.44 6.07 -20.05
C ARG A 251 -20.42 7.34 -20.89
N ILE A 252 -20.36 7.22 -22.22
CA ILE A 252 -20.39 8.34 -23.16
C ILE A 252 -21.84 8.81 -23.40
N GLY A 253 -22.83 7.91 -23.28
CA GLY A 253 -24.25 8.25 -23.43
C GLY A 253 -24.93 8.86 -22.20
N ARG A 254 -24.16 9.33 -21.21
CA ARG A 254 -24.62 10.12 -20.06
C ARG A 254 -24.06 11.53 -20.16
#